data_AF-A0A4W3I3W0-F1
#
_entry.id   AF-A0A4W3I3W0-F1
#
_cell.length_a   1.000
_cell.length_b   1.000
_cell.length_c   1.000
_cell.angle_alpha   90.00
_cell.angle_beta   90.00
_cell.angle_gamma   90.00
#
_symmetry.space_group_name_H-M   'P 1'
#
loop_
_entity.id
_entity.type
_entity.pdbx_description
1 polymer ?
#
loop_
_entity_poly.entity_id
_entity_poly.type
_entity_poly.pdbx_seq_one_letter_code
_entity_poly.pdbx_strand_id
1 'polypeptide(L)'
;LPLEVALSATMLQTLETYYLPTMYSIEFVVGLIGNLTVICGYLFCLKEWKCSNIYLFNLSIADLIFICTLPMFIVYYGNGKKWIFGDVMCKLNRYVLHANMYISILFLACTSIDRYLLVLNPMRLHLFQRKQSAVAICVAMWLIVTLEIIPMLTFIGPNNISEHNNITYSHPTIPLTLCKAAF
;
A
#
# COMPACT_ATOMS: atom_id res chain seq x y z
N LEU A 1 -14.64 3.13 -34.95
CA LEU A 1 -13.19 3.14 -34.66
C LEU A 1 -12.65 4.41 -33.98
N PRO A 2 -12.42 5.57 -34.65
CA PRO A 2 -11.80 6.72 -33.98
C PRO A 2 -12.72 7.36 -32.93
N LEU A 3 -14.03 7.35 -33.16
CA LEU A 3 -15.04 7.84 -32.22
C LEU A 3 -15.15 6.93 -30.98
N GLU A 4 -15.10 5.62 -31.15
CA GLU A 4 -15.15 4.65 -30.03
C GLU A 4 -13.88 4.71 -29.19
N VAL A 5 -12.72 4.87 -29.82
CA VAL A 5 -11.44 5.08 -29.11
C VAL A 5 -11.46 6.40 -28.34
N ALA A 6 -11.93 7.48 -28.97
CA ALA A 6 -12.08 8.78 -28.30
C ALA A 6 -13.06 8.72 -27.13
N LEU A 7 -14.19 8.01 -27.29
CA LEU A 7 -15.17 7.79 -26.23
C LEU A 7 -14.60 6.94 -25.08
N SER A 8 -13.82 5.89 -25.40
CA SER A 8 -13.17 5.08 -24.37
C SER A 8 -12.15 5.89 -23.55
N ALA A 9 -11.40 6.77 -24.22
CA ALA A 9 -10.40 7.63 -23.58
C ALA A 9 -11.04 8.72 -22.70
N THR A 10 -12.14 9.33 -23.14
CA THR A 10 -12.87 10.33 -22.34
C THR A 10 -13.58 9.69 -21.15
N MET A 11 -14.13 8.48 -21.31
CA MET A 11 -14.71 7.71 -20.21
C MET A 11 -13.66 7.35 -19.15
N LEU A 12 -12.49 6.87 -19.58
CA LEU A 12 -11.37 6.55 -18.69
C LEU A 12 -10.90 7.80 -17.92
N GLN A 13 -10.71 8.91 -18.63
CA GLN A 13 -10.29 10.17 -18.02
C GLN A 13 -11.29 10.67 -16.98
N THR A 14 -12.60 10.53 -17.25
CA THR A 14 -13.66 10.94 -16.33
C THR A 14 -13.68 10.05 -15.09
N LEU A 15 -13.54 8.73 -15.26
CA LEU A 15 -13.43 7.79 -14.15
C LEU A 15 -12.24 8.15 -13.25
N GLU A 16 -11.06 8.36 -13.83
CA GLU A 16 -9.86 8.64 -13.05
C GLU A 16 -9.88 10.01 -12.36
N THR A 17 -10.49 11.01 -12.99
CA THR A 17 -10.49 12.39 -12.45
C THR A 17 -11.58 12.60 -11.38
N TYR A 18 -12.70 11.88 -11.46
CA TYR A 18 -13.83 12.08 -10.54
C TYR A 18 -14.09 10.88 -9.62
N TYR A 19 -14.10 9.67 -10.17
CA TYR A 19 -14.44 8.48 -9.38
C TYR A 19 -13.31 8.09 -8.42
N LEU A 20 -12.05 8.04 -8.88
CA LEU A 20 -10.91 7.67 -8.03
C LEU A 20 -10.73 8.62 -6.83
N PRO A 21 -10.67 9.96 -6.98
CA PRO A 21 -10.55 10.86 -5.83
C PRO A 21 -11.70 10.73 -4.85
N THR A 22 -12.92 10.52 -5.35
CA THR A 22 -14.11 10.34 -4.51
C THR A 22 -13.99 9.06 -3.68
N MET A 23 -13.62 7.93 -4.30
CA MET A 23 -13.44 6.67 -3.59
C MET A 23 -12.29 6.73 -2.59
N TYR A 24 -11.13 7.28 -2.97
CA TYR A 24 -10.00 7.45 -2.04
C TYR A 24 -10.34 8.37 -0.87
N SER A 25 -11.20 9.37 -1.08
CA SER A 25 -11.67 10.24 0.02
C SER A 25 -12.55 9.47 1.00
N ILE A 26 -13.44 8.60 0.49
CA ILE A 26 -14.29 7.75 1.32
C ILE A 26 -13.44 6.73 2.09
N GLU A 27 -12.52 6.05 1.40
CA GLU A 27 -11.57 5.11 2.00
C GLU A 27 -10.72 5.79 3.07
N PHE A 28 -10.30 7.03 2.84
CA PHE A 28 -9.57 7.80 3.84
C PHE A 28 -10.38 8.00 5.12
N VAL A 29 -11.61 8.50 5.01
CA VAL A 29 -12.45 8.77 6.18
C VAL A 29 -12.83 7.48 6.91
N VAL A 30 -13.37 6.50 6.18
CA VAL A 30 -13.82 5.23 6.75
C VAL A 30 -12.65 4.45 7.33
N GLY A 31 -11.55 4.37 6.58
CA GLY A 31 -10.35 3.65 6.96
C GLY A 31 -9.65 4.29 8.16
N LEU A 32 -9.57 5.62 8.24
CA LEU A 32 -8.98 6.30 9.38
C LEU A 32 -9.79 6.05 10.65
N ILE A 33 -11.11 6.23 10.59
CA ILE A 33 -12.00 5.99 11.74
C ILE A 33 -11.95 4.53 12.17
N GLY A 34 -12.08 3.61 11.21
CA GLY A 34 -12.12 2.17 11.46
C GLY A 34 -10.81 1.66 12.07
N ASN A 35 -9.69 1.89 11.39
CA ASN A 35 -8.39 1.37 11.85
C ASN A 35 -7.92 2.04 13.15
N LEU A 36 -8.20 3.34 13.33
CA LEU A 36 -7.88 4.00 14.61
C LEU A 36 -8.73 3.43 15.76
N THR A 37 -10.01 3.13 15.52
CA THR A 37 -10.88 2.49 16.52
C THR A 37 -10.32 1.12 16.92
N VAL A 38 -9.85 0.33 15.96
CA VAL A 38 -9.24 -0.98 16.21
C VAL A 38 -7.96 -0.84 17.05
N ILE A 39 -7.06 0.06 16.69
CA ILE A 39 -5.82 0.32 17.45
C ILE A 39 -6.13 0.80 18.86
N CYS A 40 -7.02 1.77 19.02
CA CYS A 40 -7.43 2.27 20.33
C CYS A 40 -8.09 1.17 21.16
N GLY A 41 -8.96 0.34 20.56
CA GLY A 41 -9.56 -0.81 21.23
C GLY A 41 -8.52 -1.80 21.74
N TYR A 42 -7.47 -2.08 20.95
CA TYR A 42 -6.38 -2.95 21.36
C TYR A 42 -5.50 -2.35 22.46
N LEU A 43 -5.24 -1.04 22.43
CA LEU A 43 -4.39 -0.38 23.43
C LEU A 43 -5.12 -0.15 24.76
N PHE A 44 -6.40 0.20 24.74
CA PHE A 44 -7.14 0.63 25.94
C PHE A 44 -8.11 -0.42 26.49
N CYS A 45 -8.68 -1.27 25.64
CA CYS A 45 -9.74 -2.21 26.05
C CYS A 45 -9.26 -3.67 26.15
N LEU A 46 -8.15 -4.01 25.51
CA LEU A 46 -7.68 -5.39 25.45
C LEU A 46 -6.74 -5.73 26.62
N LYS A 47 -7.26 -6.48 27.60
CA LYS A 47 -6.49 -6.93 28.78
C LYS A 47 -5.47 -8.03 28.46
N GLU A 48 -5.73 -8.87 27.45
CA GLU A 48 -4.88 -10.00 27.10
C GLU A 48 -4.61 -10.11 25.60
N TRP A 49 -3.32 -10.04 25.23
CA TRP A 49 -2.87 -10.17 23.85
C TRP A 49 -2.75 -11.63 23.42
N LYS A 50 -3.51 -12.04 22.41
CA LYS A 50 -3.39 -13.32 21.69
C LYS A 50 -2.66 -13.12 20.35
N CYS A 51 -2.12 -14.19 19.75
CA CYS A 51 -1.40 -14.10 18.47
C CYS A 51 -2.23 -13.51 17.34
N SER A 52 -3.48 -13.93 17.17
CA SER A 52 -4.40 -13.33 16.20
C SER A 52 -4.58 -11.83 16.41
N ASN A 53 -4.61 -11.34 17.65
CA ASN A 53 -4.72 -9.91 17.95
C ASN A 53 -3.43 -9.15 17.57
N ILE A 54 -2.25 -9.80 17.65
CA ILE A 54 -0.98 -9.21 17.23
C ILE A 54 -0.95 -9.03 15.70
N TYR A 55 -1.42 -10.03 14.95
CA TYR A 55 -1.50 -9.93 13.48
C TYR A 55 -2.49 -8.84 13.05
N LEU A 56 -3.69 -8.81 13.66
CA LEU A 56 -4.70 -7.78 13.38
C LEU A 56 -4.23 -6.38 13.77
N PHE A 57 -3.48 -6.24 14.86
CA PHE A 57 -2.90 -4.96 15.25
C PHE A 57 -1.85 -4.47 14.24
N ASN A 58 -0.96 -5.35 13.77
CA ASN A 58 0.02 -5.00 12.73
C ASN A 58 -0.66 -4.67 11.39
N LEU A 59 -1.73 -5.39 11.05
CA LEU A 59 -2.57 -5.10 9.89
C LEU A 59 -3.15 -3.68 9.95
N SER A 60 -3.78 -3.30 11.07
CA SER A 60 -4.33 -1.95 11.23
C SER A 60 -3.27 -0.84 11.20
N ILE A 61 -2.04 -1.11 11.65
CA ILE A 61 -0.93 -0.17 11.50
C ILE A 61 -0.56 -0.01 10.03
N ALA A 62 -0.41 -1.10 9.28
CA ALA A 62 -0.09 -1.05 7.86
C ALA A 62 -1.17 -0.27 7.08
N ASP A 63 -2.45 -0.56 7.35
CA ASP A 63 -3.57 0.10 6.71
C ASP A 63 -3.59 1.61 7.04
N LEU A 64 -3.31 2.02 8.28
CA LEU A 64 -3.20 3.44 8.61
C LEU A 64 -2.05 4.13 7.88
N ILE A 65 -0.89 3.48 7.76
CA ILE A 65 0.24 4.04 7.01
C ILE A 65 -0.16 4.27 5.55
N PHE A 66 -0.86 3.31 4.93
CA PHE A 66 -1.38 3.45 3.57
C PHE A 66 -2.46 4.53 3.44
N ILE A 67 -3.45 4.53 4.33
CA ILE A 67 -4.54 5.51 4.28
C ILE A 67 -4.00 6.94 4.43
N CYS A 68 -2.95 7.15 5.23
CA CYS A 68 -2.27 8.45 5.32
C CYS A 68 -1.67 8.94 3.99
N THR A 69 -1.43 8.07 3.00
CA THR A 69 -0.94 8.47 1.67
C THR A 69 -2.05 8.72 0.64
N LEU A 70 -3.29 8.30 0.91
CA LEU A 70 -4.45 8.53 0.04
C LEU A 70 -4.70 10.01 -0.31
N PRO A 71 -4.50 11.00 0.58
CA PRO A 71 -4.60 12.42 0.23
C PRO A 71 -3.70 12.83 -0.94
N MET A 72 -2.51 12.22 -1.06
CA MET A 72 -1.61 12.48 -2.19
C MET A 72 -2.20 11.95 -3.50
N PHE A 73 -2.89 10.79 -3.47
CA PHE A 73 -3.59 10.25 -4.64
C PHE A 73 -4.79 11.10 -5.05
N ILE A 74 -5.57 11.58 -4.08
CA ILE A 74 -6.70 12.49 -4.33
C ILE A 74 -6.22 13.74 -5.09
N VAL A 75 -5.13 14.36 -4.63
CA VAL A 75 -4.53 15.53 -5.28
C VAL A 75 -3.95 15.17 -6.65
N TYR A 76 -3.29 14.02 -6.79
CA TYR A 76 -2.72 13.56 -8.05
C TYR A 76 -3.78 13.40 -9.16
N TYR A 77 -4.85 12.65 -8.86
CA TYR A 77 -5.92 12.39 -9.81
C TYR A 77 -6.80 13.64 -10.05
N GLY A 78 -7.07 14.43 -9.01
CA GLY A 78 -7.80 15.70 -9.13
C GLY A 78 -7.08 16.76 -9.97
N ASN A 79 -5.74 16.76 -9.98
CA ASN A 79 -4.93 17.68 -10.78
C ASN A 79 -4.54 17.13 -12.17
N GLY A 80 -5.29 16.17 -12.70
CA GLY A 80 -5.05 15.60 -14.03
C GLY A 80 -3.74 14.80 -14.10
N LYS A 81 -3.50 13.95 -13.10
CA LYS A 81 -2.30 13.08 -12.98
C LYS A 81 -0.99 13.86 -12.95
N LYS A 82 -0.98 15.01 -12.27
CA LYS A 82 0.22 15.83 -12.03
C LYS A 82 0.70 15.62 -10.61
N TRP A 83 1.83 14.92 -10.47
CA TRP A 83 2.46 14.70 -9.17
C TRP A 83 3.25 15.93 -8.72
N ILE A 84 2.96 16.47 -7.52
CA ILE A 84 3.58 17.71 -7.02
C ILE A 84 4.46 17.53 -5.77
N PHE A 85 4.46 16.33 -5.16
CA PHE A 85 5.13 16.08 -3.87
C PHE A 85 6.60 15.65 -4.00
N GLY A 86 7.17 15.69 -5.22
CA GLY A 86 8.56 15.32 -5.51
C GLY A 86 8.80 13.81 -5.64
N ASP A 87 9.99 13.43 -6.13
CA ASP A 87 10.34 12.05 -6.49
C ASP A 87 10.39 11.09 -5.29
N VAL A 88 10.92 11.56 -4.15
CA VAL A 88 11.02 10.76 -2.92
C VAL A 88 9.63 10.31 -2.46
N MET A 89 8.65 11.23 -2.44
CA MET A 89 7.28 10.92 -2.04
C MET A 89 6.59 10.01 -3.06
N CYS A 90 6.89 10.12 -4.35
CA CYS A 90 6.34 9.21 -5.37
C CYS A 90 6.78 7.76 -5.11
N LYS A 91 8.10 7.57 -4.91
CA LYS A 91 8.68 6.26 -4.60
C LYS A 91 8.17 5.69 -3.27
N LEU A 92 8.08 6.55 -2.25
CA LEU A 92 7.55 6.16 -0.93
C LEU A 92 6.07 5.77 -1.02
N ASN A 93 5.25 6.55 -1.72
CA ASN A 93 3.81 6.25 -1.85
C ASN A 93 3.59 4.93 -2.59
N ARG A 94 4.36 4.66 -3.66
CA ARG A 94 4.34 3.37 -4.36
C ARG A 94 4.78 2.22 -3.46
N TYR A 95 5.87 2.40 -2.71
CA TYR A 95 6.33 1.41 -1.74
C TYR A 95 5.24 1.09 -0.73
N VAL A 96 4.63 2.10 -0.11
CA VAL A 96 3.58 1.94 0.90
C VAL A 96 2.35 1.23 0.33
N LEU A 97 1.90 1.58 -0.88
CA LEU A 97 0.77 0.93 -1.54
C LEU A 97 1.02 -0.58 -1.72
N HIS A 98 2.15 -0.95 -2.32
CA HIS A 98 2.47 -2.36 -2.53
C HIS A 98 2.73 -3.08 -1.20
N ALA A 99 3.45 -2.45 -0.28
CA ALA A 99 3.73 -3.02 1.03
C ALA A 99 2.44 -3.33 1.78
N ASN A 100 1.48 -2.40 1.80
CA ASN A 100 0.19 -2.63 2.42
C ASN A 100 -0.56 -3.79 1.77
N MET A 101 -0.63 -3.82 0.43
CA MET A 101 -1.30 -4.91 -0.29
C MET A 101 -0.74 -6.30 0.09
N TYR A 102 0.59 -6.46 0.02
CA TYR A 102 1.24 -7.74 0.33
C TYR A 102 1.15 -8.10 1.82
N ILE A 103 1.44 -7.15 2.71
CA ILE A 103 1.39 -7.36 4.17
C ILE A 103 -0.02 -7.72 4.61
N SER A 104 -1.05 -7.04 4.07
CA SER A 104 -2.43 -7.29 4.44
C SER A 104 -2.90 -8.68 4.02
N ILE A 105 -2.53 -9.13 2.82
CA ILE A 105 -2.80 -10.52 2.36
C ILE A 105 -2.13 -11.53 3.29
N LEU A 106 -0.87 -11.33 3.64
CA LEU A 106 -0.11 -12.24 4.50
C LEU A 106 -0.68 -12.30 5.93
N PHE A 107 -1.02 -11.15 6.53
CA PHE A 107 -1.61 -11.12 7.87
C PHE A 107 -3.01 -11.73 7.91
N LEU A 108 -3.84 -11.51 6.88
CA LEU A 108 -5.15 -12.15 6.76
C LEU A 108 -5.02 -13.67 6.59
N ALA A 109 -4.07 -14.14 5.80
CA ALA A 109 -3.78 -15.55 5.63
C ALA A 109 -3.34 -16.19 6.95
N CYS A 110 -2.38 -15.59 7.66
CA CYS A 110 -1.93 -16.10 8.96
C CYS A 110 -3.02 -16.08 10.03
N THR A 111 -3.85 -15.03 10.06
CA THR A 111 -5.00 -14.97 10.96
C THR A 111 -6.00 -16.08 10.64
N SER A 112 -6.25 -16.35 9.36
CA SER A 112 -7.15 -17.42 8.91
C SER A 112 -6.61 -18.80 9.29
N ILE A 113 -5.30 -19.04 9.12
CA ILE A 113 -4.64 -20.29 9.51
C ILE A 113 -4.70 -20.48 11.03
N ASP A 114 -4.42 -19.45 11.83
CA ASP A 114 -4.51 -19.51 13.30
C ASP A 114 -5.92 -19.90 13.76
N ARG A 115 -6.96 -19.26 13.19
CA ARG A 115 -8.36 -19.59 13.48
C ARG A 115 -8.72 -21.01 13.06
N TYR A 116 -8.27 -21.45 11.88
CA TYR A 116 -8.51 -22.79 11.38
C TYR A 116 -7.89 -23.86 12.28
N LEU A 117 -6.63 -23.67 12.71
CA LEU A 117 -5.95 -24.57 13.63
C LEU A 117 -6.63 -24.62 15.01
N LEU A 118 -7.14 -23.48 15.49
CA LEU A 118 -7.86 -23.40 16.77
C LEU A 118 -9.17 -24.22 16.75
N VAL A 119 -9.87 -24.24 15.62
CA VAL A 119 -11.09 -25.04 15.43
C VAL A 119 -10.79 -26.53 15.38
N LEU A 120 -9.71 -26.93 14.68
CA LEU A 120 -9.35 -28.34 14.55
C LEU A 120 -8.74 -28.94 15.82
N ASN A 121 -7.87 -28.19 16.52
CA ASN A 121 -7.11 -28.71 17.65
C ASN A 121 -7.01 -27.67 18.78
N PRO A 122 -8.08 -27.45 19.57
CA PRO A 122 -8.11 -26.40 20.60
C PRO A 122 -7.08 -26.59 21.73
N MET A 123 -6.60 -27.84 21.95
CA MET A 123 -5.71 -28.20 23.05
C MET A 123 -4.22 -28.30 22.66
N ARG A 124 -3.87 -28.18 21.37
CA ARG A 124 -2.49 -28.36 20.90
C ARG A 124 -1.81 -27.00 20.77
N LEU A 125 -0.73 -26.80 21.54
CA LEU A 125 0.04 -25.57 21.52
C LEU A 125 0.82 -25.44 20.19
N HIS A 126 0.21 -24.81 19.19
CA HIS A 126 0.82 -24.59 17.88
C HIS A 126 1.86 -23.46 17.92
N LEU A 127 2.87 -23.50 17.04
CA LEU A 127 3.86 -22.41 16.91
C LEU A 127 3.19 -21.05 16.69
N PHE A 128 2.08 -21.01 15.95
CA PHE A 128 1.26 -19.81 15.69
C PHE A 128 0.59 -19.23 16.94
N GLN A 129 0.46 -19.99 18.03
CA GLN A 129 -0.19 -19.56 19.28
C GLN A 129 0.78 -18.96 20.32
N ARG A 130 2.10 -19.02 20.09
CA ARG A 130 3.09 -18.37 20.96
C ARG A 130 3.29 -16.92 20.55
N LYS A 131 3.16 -15.99 21.50
CA LYS A 131 3.31 -14.54 21.26
C LYS A 131 4.66 -14.19 20.63
N GLN A 132 5.74 -14.80 21.11
CA GLN A 132 7.09 -14.59 20.57
C GLN A 132 7.19 -15.02 19.10
N SER A 133 6.60 -16.18 18.76
CA SER A 133 6.52 -16.64 17.38
C SER A 133 5.69 -15.69 16.51
N ALA A 134 4.56 -15.17 17.02
CA ALA A 134 3.74 -14.22 16.27
C ALA A 134 4.50 -12.92 15.97
N VAL A 135 5.23 -12.38 16.95
CA VAL A 135 6.08 -11.19 16.73
C VAL A 135 7.18 -11.51 15.70
N ALA A 136 7.84 -12.66 15.79
CA ALA A 136 8.85 -13.07 14.83
C ALA A 136 8.27 -13.21 13.41
N ILE A 137 7.07 -13.79 13.27
CA ILE A 137 6.35 -13.89 11.99
C ILE A 137 6.03 -12.50 11.43
N CYS A 138 5.53 -11.57 12.25
CA CYS A 138 5.28 -10.20 11.81
C CYS A 138 6.56 -9.55 11.27
N VAL A 139 7.65 -9.61 12.03
CA VAL A 139 8.94 -9.04 11.60
C VAL A 139 9.43 -9.68 10.30
N ALA A 140 9.34 -11.02 10.19
CA ALA A 140 9.71 -11.73 8.97
C ALA A 140 8.87 -11.29 7.77
N MET A 141 7.56 -11.12 7.92
CA MET A 141 6.68 -10.64 6.85
C MET A 141 7.05 -9.24 6.38
N TRP A 142 7.30 -8.32 7.31
CA TRP A 142 7.77 -6.98 6.97
C TRP A 142 9.08 -7.02 6.17
N LEU A 143 10.04 -7.84 6.58
CA LEU A 143 11.31 -7.99 5.86
C LEU A 143 11.14 -8.62 4.48
N ILE A 144 10.36 -9.69 4.36
CA ILE A 144 10.10 -10.39 3.09
C ILE A 144 9.44 -9.44 2.09
N VAL A 145 8.38 -8.74 2.50
CA VAL A 145 7.67 -7.80 1.63
C VAL A 145 8.57 -6.63 1.24
N THR A 146 9.36 -6.10 2.18
CA THR A 146 10.33 -5.05 1.85
C THR A 146 11.32 -5.53 0.79
N LEU A 147 11.86 -6.74 0.96
CA LEU A 147 12.83 -7.34 0.02
C LEU A 147 12.22 -7.58 -1.37
N GLU A 148 10.96 -8.00 -1.44
CA GLU A 148 10.24 -8.21 -2.71
C GLU A 148 9.96 -6.89 -3.45
N ILE A 149 9.69 -5.80 -2.72
CA ILE A 149 9.35 -4.50 -3.33
C ILE A 149 10.60 -3.73 -3.77
N ILE A 150 11.75 -3.90 -3.11
CA ILE A 150 13.01 -3.23 -3.50
C ILE A 150 13.31 -3.34 -5.01
N PRO A 151 13.31 -4.54 -5.64
CA PRO A 151 13.59 -4.65 -7.07
C PRO A 151 12.57 -3.92 -7.94
N MET A 152 11.27 -3.93 -7.58
CA MET A 152 10.26 -3.12 -8.28
C MET A 152 10.57 -1.62 -8.22
N LEU A 153 11.15 -1.14 -7.12
CA LEU A 153 11.54 0.27 -7.02
C LEU A 153 12.75 0.62 -7.89
N THR A 154 13.67 -0.32 -8.09
CA THR A 154 14.91 -0.11 -8.89
C THR A 154 14.70 -0.29 -10.39
N PHE A 155 13.81 -1.18 -10.82
CA PHE A 155 13.50 -1.38 -12.25
C PHE A 155 12.70 -0.20 -12.85
N ILE A 156 12.02 0.58 -12.01
CA ILE A 156 11.38 1.86 -12.38
C ILE A 156 12.38 3.02 -12.13
N GLY A 157 13.66 2.80 -12.47
CA GLY A 157 14.75 3.77 -12.41
C GLY A 157 15.09 4.30 -13.80
N PRO A 158 15.78 5.46 -13.92
CA PRO A 158 16.04 6.08 -15.22
C PRO A 158 16.86 5.13 -16.09
N ASN A 159 16.34 4.80 -17.26
CA ASN A 159 17.18 4.24 -18.33
C ASN A 159 18.24 5.31 -18.63
N ASN A 160 19.47 5.07 -18.21
CA ASN A 160 20.61 5.85 -18.65
C ASN A 160 20.82 5.54 -20.13
N ILE A 161 20.04 6.19 -21.00
CA ILE A 161 20.34 6.25 -22.42
C ILE A 161 21.60 7.11 -22.49
N SER A 162 22.73 6.45 -22.72
CA SER A 162 24.00 7.11 -23.00
C SER A 162 23.79 8.12 -24.14
N GLU A 163 23.83 9.41 -23.80
CA GLU A 163 23.82 10.50 -24.77
C GLU A 163 25.07 10.42 -25.65
N HIS A 164 24.88 10.11 -26.93
CA HIS A 164 25.71 10.73 -27.96
C HIS A 164 24.82 11.76 -28.67
N ASN A 165 24.87 13.01 -28.17
CA ASN A 165 24.85 14.28 -28.93
C ASN A 165 24.41 15.45 -28.02
N ASN A 166 25.24 16.51 -28.03
CA ASN A 166 25.23 17.68 -27.16
C ASN A 166 23.96 18.55 -27.23
N ILE A 167 22.88 18.21 -26.50
CA ILE A 167 21.94 19.21 -25.95
C ILE A 167 21.45 18.72 -24.59
N THR A 168 22.16 19.11 -23.53
CA THR A 168 21.73 18.87 -22.15
C THR A 168 20.56 19.79 -21.84
N TYR A 169 19.34 19.38 -22.21
CA TYR A 169 18.16 19.92 -21.56
C TYR A 169 18.20 19.40 -20.12
N SER A 170 18.56 20.27 -19.18
CA SER A 170 18.23 20.09 -17.77
C SER A 170 16.71 20.10 -17.63
N HIS A 171 16.09 18.97 -17.99
CA HIS A 171 14.67 18.72 -17.92
C HIS A 171 14.37 18.13 -16.54
N PRO A 172 13.66 18.84 -15.64
CA PRO A 172 13.20 18.27 -14.37
C PRO A 172 12.07 17.25 -14.55
N THR A 173 11.80 16.80 -15.77
CA THR A 173 10.63 16.01 -16.18
C THR A 173 10.84 14.50 -16.17
N ILE A 174 12.08 14.00 -16.16
CA ILE A 174 12.39 12.56 -16.15
C ILE A 174 11.82 11.82 -14.90
N PRO A 175 11.84 12.37 -13.68
CA PRO A 175 11.19 11.75 -12.52
C PRO A 175 9.66 11.74 -12.60
N LEU A 176 9.07 12.75 -13.28
CA LEU A 176 7.62 12.92 -13.39
C LEU A 176 6.99 11.91 -14.37
N THR A 177 7.70 11.57 -15.45
CA THR A 177 7.31 10.48 -16.37
C THR A 177 7.37 9.12 -15.70
N LEU A 178 8.34 8.87 -14.80
CA LEU A 178 8.38 7.64 -14.00
C LEU A 178 7.20 7.56 -13.03
N CYS A 179 6.81 8.67 -12.40
CA CYS A 179 5.63 8.68 -11.53
C CYS A 179 4.32 8.47 -12.33
N LYS A 180 4.23 9.01 -13.55
CA LYS A 180 3.09 8.76 -14.46
C LYS A 180 3.05 7.34 -15.03
N ALA A 181 4.21 6.73 -15.31
CA ALA A 181 4.31 5.36 -15.81
C ALA A 181 4.17 4.30 -14.70
N ALA A 182 4.23 4.71 -13.44
CA ALA A 182 4.14 3.83 -12.28
C ALA A 182 2.73 3.67 -11.69
N PHE A 183 1.74 4.44 -12.16
CA PHE A 183 0.34 4.40 -11.72
C PHE A 183 -0.61 4.30 -12.92
#